data_AF-A0A7I5E955-F1
#
_entry.id   AF-A0A7I5E955-F1
#
_cell.length_a   1.000
_cell.length_b   1.000
_cell.length_c   1.000
_cell.angle_alpha   90.00
_cell.angle_beta   90.00
_cell.angle_gamma   90.00
#
_symmetry.space_group_name_H-M   'P 1'
#
loop_
_entity.id
_entity.type
_entity.pdbx_description
1 polymer ?
#
loop_
_entity_poly.entity_id
_entity_poly.type
_entity_poly.pdbx_seq_one_letter_code
_entity_poly.pdbx_strand_id
1 'polypeptide(L)'
;MEQLNNIENREKMAELIKENIYVDNLLMTAATPEEALQHCNKAQQISAEMNMNLREFRTSCSIVNQCLPENKLSQSGKPKVLGLKWIPEEDAFELQWSYPKKPIVTKRTVSEQVAPIYDLLG
;
A
#
# COMPACT_ATOMS: atom_id res chain seq x y z
N MET A 1 -35.05 2.69 -2.18
CA MET A 1 -34.02 3.70 -2.52
C MET A 1 -32.68 3.42 -1.84
N GLU A 2 -32.63 2.97 -0.59
CA GLU A 2 -31.36 2.61 0.08
C GLU A 2 -30.57 1.48 -0.62
N GLN A 3 -31.25 0.47 -1.18
CA GLN A 3 -30.57 -0.65 -1.87
C GLN A 3 -29.85 -0.21 -3.16
N LEU A 4 -30.41 0.76 -3.90
CA LEU A 4 -29.81 1.28 -5.13
C LEU A 4 -28.59 2.15 -4.82
N ASN A 5 -28.68 3.01 -3.80
CA ASN A 5 -27.54 3.80 -3.32
C ASN A 5 -26.38 2.91 -2.86
N ASN A 6 -26.68 1.75 -2.25
CA ASN A 6 -25.66 0.84 -1.76
C ASN A 6 -24.97 0.06 -2.90
N ILE A 7 -25.67 -0.21 -4.01
CA ILE A 7 -25.10 -0.84 -5.21
C ILE A 7 -24.21 0.16 -5.95
N GLU A 8 -24.67 1.38 -6.18
CA GLU A 8 -23.87 2.42 -6.85
C GLU A 8 -22.58 2.75 -6.08
N ASN A 9 -22.66 2.76 -4.75
CA ASN A 9 -21.50 2.99 -3.89
C ASN A 9 -20.54 1.78 -3.87
N ARG A 10 -21.03 0.57 -4.14
CA ARG A 10 -20.19 -0.63 -4.27
C ARG A 10 -19.46 -0.65 -5.61
N GLU A 11 -20.14 -0.34 -6.70
CA GLU A 11 -19.52 -0.28 -8.03
C GLU A 11 -18.39 0.76 -8.07
N LYS A 12 -18.62 1.95 -7.50
CA LYS A 12 -17.58 2.97 -7.34
C LYS A 12 -16.37 2.48 -6.53
N MET A 13 -16.60 1.74 -5.45
CA MET A 13 -15.51 1.16 -4.65
C MET A 13 -14.75 0.08 -5.41
N ALA A 14 -15.43 -0.76 -6.18
CA ALA A 14 -14.78 -1.78 -7.01
C ALA A 14 -13.92 -1.15 -8.12
N GLU A 15 -14.40 -0.08 -8.74
CA GLU A 15 -13.61 0.71 -9.71
C GLU A 15 -12.39 1.33 -9.04
N LEU A 16 -12.56 1.95 -7.87
CA LEU A 16 -11.45 2.54 -7.11
C LEU A 16 -10.39 1.50 -6.73
N ILE A 17 -10.80 0.30 -6.30
CA ILE A 17 -9.88 -0.80 -6.00
C ILE A 17 -9.16 -1.23 -7.29
N LYS A 18 -9.88 -1.36 -8.40
CA LYS A 18 -9.30 -1.76 -9.68
C LYS A 18 -8.28 -0.73 -10.21
N GLU A 19 -8.52 0.56 -9.99
CA GLU A 19 -7.62 1.63 -10.42
C GLU A 19 -6.38 1.76 -9.53
N ASN A 20 -6.50 1.46 -8.24
CA ASN A 20 -5.42 1.65 -7.27
C ASN A 20 -4.77 0.35 -6.77
N ILE A 21 -5.08 -0.79 -7.41
CA ILE A 21 -4.38 -2.04 -7.18
C ILE A 21 -3.18 -2.15 -8.12
N TYR A 22 -2.03 -2.45 -7.54
CA TYR A 22 -0.79 -2.71 -8.27
C TYR A 22 -0.16 -4.00 -7.75
N VAL A 23 -0.21 -5.04 -8.55
CA VAL A 23 0.32 -6.38 -8.22
C VAL A 23 -0.21 -6.86 -6.86
N ASP A 24 0.59 -6.71 -5.80
CA ASP A 24 0.31 -7.13 -4.44
C ASP A 24 -0.09 -5.98 -3.50
N ASN A 25 -0.02 -4.73 -3.96
CA ASN A 25 -0.31 -3.53 -3.17
C ASN A 25 -1.65 -2.91 -3.59
N LEU A 26 -2.49 -2.57 -2.61
CA LEU A 26 -3.70 -1.77 -2.80
C LEU A 26 -3.53 -0.46 -2.04
N LEU A 27 -3.62 0.66 -2.75
CA LEU A 27 -3.52 2.00 -2.18
C LEU A 27 -4.88 2.68 -2.21
N MET A 28 -5.26 3.32 -1.12
CA MET A 28 -6.53 4.04 -1.04
C MET A 28 -6.34 5.28 -0.19
N THR A 29 -7.00 6.36 -0.58
CA THR A 29 -7.03 7.62 0.15
C THR A 29 -8.40 7.78 0.82
N ALA A 30 -8.42 8.38 2.00
CA ALA A 30 -9.64 8.71 2.73
C ALA A 30 -9.52 10.11 3.33
N ALA A 31 -10.62 10.86 3.35
CA ALA A 31 -10.63 12.20 3.93
C ALA A 31 -10.82 12.17 5.46
N THR A 32 -11.48 11.13 5.97
CA THR A 32 -11.74 10.98 7.41
C THR A 32 -11.35 9.59 7.94
N PRO A 33 -11.05 9.45 9.24
CA PRO A 33 -10.76 8.14 9.85
C PRO A 33 -11.91 7.13 9.71
N GLU A 34 -13.15 7.61 9.80
CA GLU A 34 -14.36 6.79 9.66
C GLU A 34 -14.50 6.25 8.24
N GLU A 35 -14.26 7.10 7.25
CA GLU A 35 -14.23 6.71 5.84
C GLU A 35 -13.09 5.70 5.58
N ALA A 36 -11.90 5.91 6.15
CA ALA A 36 -10.78 4.99 6.02
C ALA A 36 -11.12 3.58 6.55
N LEU A 37 -11.78 3.49 7.71
CA LEU A 37 -12.23 2.21 8.27
C LEU A 37 -13.29 1.55 7.38
N GLN A 38 -14.21 2.33 6.82
CA GLN A 38 -15.19 1.81 5.86
C GLN A 38 -14.51 1.30 4.60
N HIS A 39 -13.52 2.01 4.07
CA HIS A 39 -12.74 1.60 2.89
C HIS A 39 -11.97 0.30 3.16
N CYS A 40 -11.31 0.16 4.30
CA CYS A 40 -10.63 -1.09 4.68
C CYS A 40 -11.60 -2.29 4.70
N ASN A 41 -12.78 -2.13 5.32
CA ASN A 41 -13.77 -3.19 5.40
C ASN A 41 -14.37 -3.55 4.03
N LYS A 42 -14.78 -2.54 3.26
CA LYS A 42 -15.34 -2.74 1.91
C LYS A 42 -14.32 -3.36 0.96
N ALA A 43 -13.07 -2.88 0.98
CA ALA A 43 -12.01 -3.42 0.15
C ALA A 43 -11.71 -4.87 0.49
N GLN A 44 -11.73 -5.24 1.77
CA GLN A 44 -11.58 -6.63 2.19
C GLN A 44 -12.72 -7.51 1.67
N GLN A 45 -13.96 -7.05 1.77
CA GLN A 45 -15.13 -7.80 1.28
C GLN A 45 -15.05 -8.00 -0.25
N ILE A 46 -14.83 -6.93 -1.01
CA ILE A 46 -14.75 -6.98 -2.47
C ILE A 46 -13.57 -7.86 -2.91
N SER A 47 -12.41 -7.74 -2.26
CA SER A 47 -11.26 -8.60 -2.56
C SER A 47 -11.55 -10.06 -2.28
N ALA A 48 -12.20 -10.39 -1.16
CA ALA A 48 -12.60 -11.76 -0.84
C ALA A 48 -13.58 -12.33 -1.88
N GLU A 49 -14.53 -11.53 -2.38
CA GLU A 49 -15.45 -11.92 -3.47
C GLU A 49 -14.69 -12.19 -4.78
N MET A 50 -13.61 -11.44 -5.05
CA MET A 50 -12.71 -11.66 -6.20
C MET A 50 -11.70 -12.80 -5.97
N ASN A 51 -11.82 -13.56 -4.88
CA ASN A 51 -10.88 -14.61 -4.48
C ASN A 51 -9.44 -14.08 -4.26
N MET A 52 -9.32 -12.81 -3.86
CA MET A 52 -8.09 -12.11 -3.50
C MET A 52 -8.05 -11.87 -1.99
N ASN A 53 -6.92 -12.17 -1.35
CA ASN A 53 -6.79 -11.98 0.10
C ASN A 53 -5.97 -10.71 0.41
N LEU A 54 -6.64 -9.67 0.92
CA LEU A 54 -5.96 -8.53 1.55
C LEU A 54 -5.44 -8.96 2.93
N ARG A 55 -4.12 -9.16 2.99
CA ARG A 55 -3.42 -9.72 4.14
C ARG A 55 -3.26 -8.69 5.25
N GLU A 56 -2.71 -7.53 4.92
CA GLU A 56 -2.29 -6.52 5.88
C GLU A 56 -2.73 -5.12 5.41
N PHE A 57 -3.03 -4.26 6.38
CA PHE A 57 -3.38 -2.86 6.20
C PHE A 57 -2.44 -2.00 7.04
N ARG A 58 -2.16 -0.81 6.55
CA ARG A 58 -1.47 0.25 7.30
C ARG A 58 -2.00 1.59 6.84
N THR A 59 -2.28 2.48 7.78
CA THR A 59 -2.77 3.83 7.49
C THR A 59 -1.86 4.88 8.12
N SER A 60 -1.87 6.09 7.56
CA SER A 60 -1.21 7.25 8.17
C SER A 60 -1.92 7.72 9.45
N CYS A 61 -3.22 7.45 9.56
CA CYS A 61 -4.00 7.75 10.77
C CYS A 61 -3.79 6.69 11.86
N SER A 62 -3.32 7.12 13.03
CA SER A 62 -3.11 6.24 14.20
C SER A 62 -4.42 5.67 14.76
N ILE A 63 -5.51 6.42 14.73
CA ILE A 63 -6.84 5.99 15.21
C ILE A 63 -7.30 4.77 14.42
N VAL A 64 -7.18 4.83 13.10
CA VAL A 64 -7.58 3.73 12.20
C VAL A 64 -6.72 2.50 12.46
N ASN A 65 -5.41 2.66 12.63
CA ASN A 65 -4.51 1.55 12.96
C ASN A 65 -4.87 0.87 14.31
N GLN A 66 -5.38 1.61 15.30
CA GLN A 66 -5.80 1.06 16.59
C GLN A 66 -7.15 0.34 16.52
N CYS A 67 -8.03 0.75 15.61
CA CYS A 67 -9.32 0.10 15.39
C CYS A 67 -9.21 -1.18 14.56
N LEU A 68 -8.13 -1.35 13.78
CA LEU A 68 -7.88 -2.56 13.01
C LEU A 68 -7.42 -3.71 13.92
N PRO A 69 -7.85 -4.95 13.65
CA PRO A 69 -7.40 -6.09 14.45
C PRO A 69 -5.91 -6.38 14.17
N GLU A 70 -5.17 -6.79 15.20
CA GLU A 70 -3.71 -6.98 15.12
C GLU A 70 -3.26 -7.92 14.00
N ASN A 71 -4.06 -8.94 13.68
CA ASN A 71 -3.78 -9.89 12.60
C ASN A 71 -3.91 -9.29 11.19
N LYS A 72 -4.52 -8.10 11.07
CA LYS A 72 -4.68 -7.35 9.82
C LYS A 72 -3.84 -6.09 9.78
N LEU A 73 -3.21 -5.70 10.89
CA LEU A 73 -2.29 -4.57 10.91
C LEU A 73 -0.90 -5.04 10.45
N SER A 74 -0.26 -4.29 9.53
CA SER A 74 1.13 -4.56 9.13
C SER A 74 2.03 -4.56 10.36
N GLN A 75 2.74 -5.67 10.59
CA GLN A 75 3.70 -5.80 11.68
C GLN A 75 4.92 -4.90 11.49
N SER A 76 5.23 -4.54 10.24
CA SER A 76 6.22 -3.52 9.94
C SER A 76 5.58 -2.14 10.07
N GLY A 77 6.13 -1.31 10.97
CA GLY A 77 5.71 0.09 11.11
C GLY A 77 5.96 0.92 9.84
N LYS A 78 6.90 0.50 8.99
CA LYS A 78 7.26 1.12 7.72
C LYS A 78 7.17 0.08 6.60
N PRO A 79 5.97 -0.23 6.10
CA PRO A 79 5.79 -1.25 5.08
C PRO A 79 6.47 -0.83 3.77
N LYS A 80 6.81 -1.83 2.95
CA LYS A 80 7.25 -1.59 1.58
C LYS A 80 6.05 -1.59 0.66
N VAL A 81 5.90 -0.52 -0.08
CA VAL A 81 4.84 -0.31 -1.08
C VAL A 81 5.56 -0.04 -2.39
N LEU A 82 5.33 -0.87 -3.41
CA LEU A 82 5.97 -0.72 -4.72
C LEU A 82 7.52 -0.69 -4.65
N GLY A 83 8.12 -1.51 -3.78
CA GLY A 83 9.58 -1.51 -3.57
C GLY A 83 10.11 -0.34 -2.73
N LEU A 84 9.32 0.71 -2.53
CA LEU A 84 9.65 1.88 -1.72
C LEU A 84 9.21 1.70 -0.27
N LYS A 85 9.97 2.28 0.66
CA LYS A 85 9.60 2.26 2.07
C LYS A 85 8.64 3.41 2.34
N TRP A 86 7.44 3.11 2.82
CA TRP A 86 6.47 4.14 3.21
C TRP A 86 6.59 4.43 4.71
N ILE A 87 6.54 5.72 5.06
CA ILE A 87 6.50 6.23 6.44
C ILE A 87 5.07 6.74 6.68
N PRO A 88 4.20 5.94 7.31
CA PRO A 88 2.80 6.31 7.48
C PRO A 88 2.62 7.56 8.34
N GLU A 89 3.50 7.79 9.31
CA GLU A 89 3.40 8.93 10.23
C GLU A 89 3.58 10.28 9.54
N GLU A 90 4.35 10.32 8.46
CA GLU A 90 4.63 11.52 7.65
C GLU A 90 3.90 11.50 6.31
N ASP A 91 3.15 10.42 6.03
CA ASP A 91 2.55 10.11 4.74
C ASP A 91 3.53 10.28 3.56
N ALA A 92 4.77 9.82 3.75
CA ALA A 92 5.87 10.05 2.82
C ALA A 92 6.58 8.74 2.43
N PHE A 93 7.09 8.69 1.19
CA PHE A 93 7.97 7.60 0.75
C PHE A 93 9.44 7.97 1.01
N GLU A 94 10.17 7.02 1.59
CA GLU A 94 11.60 7.14 1.87
C GLU A 94 12.40 6.49 0.73
N LEU A 95 13.18 7.31 0.02
CA LEU A 95 14.13 6.85 -0.98
C LEU A 95 15.50 6.67 -0.33
N GLN A 96 16.00 5.43 -0.31
CA GLN A 96 17.31 5.10 0.24
C GLN A 96 18.23 4.55 -0.84
N TRP A 97 19.39 5.18 -1.00
CA TRP A 97 20.45 4.75 -1.90
C TRP A 97 21.75 4.60 -1.12
N SER A 98 22.52 3.58 -1.44
CA SER A 98 23.84 3.38 -0.85
C SER A 98 24.87 3.11 -1.94
N TYR A 99 26.03 3.72 -1.80
CA TYR A 99 27.20 3.48 -2.65
C TYR A 99 28.31 2.82 -1.81
N PRO A 100 28.13 1.55 -1.41
CA PRO A 100 29.15 0.87 -0.63
C PRO A 100 30.42 0.70 -1.47
N LYS A 101 31.58 0.98 -0.85
CA LYS A 101 32.86 0.68 -1.49
C LYS A 101 32.95 -0.83 -1.75
N LYS A 102 32.99 -1.22 -3.03
CA LYS A 102 33.22 -2.60 -3.44
C LYS A 102 34.72 -2.84 -3.71
N PRO A 103 35.27 -4.01 -3.33
CA PRO A 103 36.70 -4.30 -3.48
C PRO A 103 37.14 -4.40 -4.95
N ILE A 104 36.23 -4.77 -5.86
CA ILE A 104 36.47 -4.82 -7.30
C ILE A 104 35.39 -3.99 -7.99
N VAL A 105 35.83 -2.98 -8.75
CA VAL A 105 34.94 -2.13 -9.54
C VAL A 105 34.89 -2.68 -10.98
N THR A 106 33.75 -3.26 -11.33
CA THR A 106 33.38 -3.69 -12.67
C THR A 106 32.19 -2.87 -13.19
N LYS A 107 31.96 -2.90 -14.51
CA LYS A 107 30.74 -2.32 -15.10
C LYS A 107 29.47 -2.86 -14.43
N ARG A 108 29.44 -4.17 -14.10
CA ARG A 108 28.31 -4.81 -13.39
C ARG A 108 28.11 -4.22 -12.00
N THR A 109 29.17 -4.06 -11.21
CA THR A 109 29.05 -3.52 -9.85
C THR A 109 28.66 -2.06 -9.81
N VAL A 110 29.02 -1.28 -10.83
CA VAL A 110 28.56 0.11 -10.96
C VAL A 110 27.08 0.12 -11.34
N SER A 111 26.69 -0.66 -12.36
CA SER A 111 25.29 -0.82 -12.79
C SER A 111 24.37 -1.26 -11.64
N GLU A 112 24.80 -2.21 -10.83
CA GLU A 112 24.06 -2.70 -9.66
C GLU A 112 23.86 -1.62 -8.59
N GLN A 113 24.84 -0.73 -8.40
CA GLN A 113 24.74 0.36 -7.42
C GLN A 113 23.84 1.50 -7.90
N VAL A 114 23.78 1.75 -9.22
CA VAL A 114 22.93 2.81 -9.79
C VAL A 114 21.52 2.32 -10.14
N ALA A 115 21.32 1.01 -10.35
CA ALA A 115 20.02 0.46 -10.73
C ALA A 115 18.87 0.90 -9.81
N PRO A 116 19.01 0.87 -8.46
CA PRO A 116 17.95 1.34 -7.56
C PRO A 116 17.62 2.84 -7.67
N ILE A 117 18.45 3.64 -8.34
CA ILE A 117 18.20 5.09 -8.52
C ILE A 117 17.33 5.33 -9.75
N TYR A 118 17.52 4.52 -10.78
CA TYR A 118 16.84 4.67 -12.05
C TYR A 118 15.63 3.76 -12.18
N ASP A 119 15.59 2.67 -11.41
CA ASP A 119 14.48 1.73 -11.38
C ASP A 119 14.08 1.41 -9.93
N LEU A 120 13.08 2.14 -9.47
CA LEU A 120 12.53 1.99 -8.12
C LEU A 120 11.59 0.78 -8.01
N LEU A 121 11.09 0.28 -9.15
CA LEU A 121 10.08 -0.77 -9.25
C LEU A 121 10.67 -2.11 -9.67
N GLY A 122 11.86 -2.10 -10.28
CA GLY A 122 12.65 -3.27 -10.65
C GLY A 122 12.67 -3.56 -12.14
#